data_AF-A0A7C3NQC5-F1
#
_entry.id   AF-A0A7C3NQC5-F1
#
_cell.length_a   1.000
_cell.length_b   1.000
_cell.length_c   1.000
_cell.angle_alpha   90.00
_cell.angle_beta   90.00
_cell.angle_gamma   90.00
#
_symmetry.space_group_name_H-M   'P 1'
#
loop_
_entity.id
_entity.type
_entity.pdbx_description
1 polymer ?
#
loop_
_entity_poly.entity_id
_entity_poly.type
_entity_poly.pdbx_seq_one_letter_code
_entity_poly.pdbx_strand_id
1 'polypeptide(L)'
;MTLKHFERRRETALAASESKRLYLRVGDEVNHLRHEEWGIGVAMEVMTSSIPGGTCLVRVRFQDGQLRCFNNDLDNQACCYYFGVRRYWNPSHGMDAVSAKIFGRM
;
A
#
# COMPACT_ATOMS: atom_id res chain seq x y z
N MET A 1 34.75 12.49 -14.74
CA MET A 1 33.80 12.15 -13.65
C MET A 1 34.44 12.53 -12.33
N THR A 2 33.82 13.38 -11.50
CA THR A 2 34.39 13.86 -10.22
C THR A 2 33.89 13.01 -9.05
N LEU A 3 34.69 12.86 -7.98
CA LEU A 3 34.32 12.09 -6.77
C LEU A 3 32.96 12.48 -6.20
N LYS A 4 32.62 13.78 -6.23
CA LYS A 4 31.32 14.33 -5.81
C LYS A 4 30.13 13.76 -6.59
N HIS A 5 30.30 13.44 -7.87
CA HIS A 5 29.25 12.79 -8.66
C HIS A 5 29.09 11.31 -8.31
N PHE A 6 30.16 10.65 -7.88
CA PHE A 6 30.12 9.24 -7.48
C PHE A 6 29.44 9.05 -6.13
N GLU A 7 29.77 9.88 -5.13
CA GLU A 7 29.13 9.87 -3.80
C GLU A 7 27.64 10.18 -3.90
N ARG A 8 27.26 11.22 -4.65
CA ARG A 8 25.86 11.55 -4.91
C ARG A 8 25.11 10.38 -5.54
N ARG A 9 25.68 9.72 -6.55
CA ARG A 9 25.05 8.58 -7.22
C ARG A 9 24.92 7.38 -6.28
N ARG A 10 25.86 7.19 -5.35
CA ARG A 10 25.82 6.17 -4.29
C ARG A 10 24.74 6.45 -3.24
N GLU A 11 24.63 7.70 -2.77
CA GLU A 11 23.55 8.12 -1.86
C GLU A 11 22.18 7.97 -2.52
N THR A 12 22.06 8.32 -3.80
CA THR A 12 20.81 8.17 -4.56
C THR A 12 20.47 6.69 -4.74
N ALA A 13 21.46 5.83 -4.99
CA ALA A 13 21.27 4.39 -5.11
C ALA A 13 20.92 3.72 -3.77
N LEU A 14 21.54 4.16 -2.66
CA LEU A 14 21.18 3.72 -1.30
C LEU A 14 19.75 4.16 -0.95
N ALA A 15 19.39 5.42 -1.21
CA ALA A 15 18.03 5.93 -1.01
C ALA A 15 16.98 5.24 -1.90
N ALA A 16 17.36 4.87 -3.12
CA ALA A 16 16.51 4.06 -4.01
C ALA A 16 16.41 2.60 -3.56
N SER A 17 17.46 2.02 -2.97
CA SER A 17 17.41 0.68 -2.37
C SER A 17 16.65 0.65 -1.03
N GLU A 18 16.51 1.79 -0.37
CA GLU A 18 15.77 1.99 0.89
C GLU A 18 14.30 2.38 0.68
N SER A 19 13.82 2.46 -0.58
CA SER A 19 12.40 2.73 -0.81
C SER A 19 11.57 1.56 -0.31
N LYS A 20 10.77 1.79 0.74
CA LYS A 20 9.93 0.78 1.39
C LYS A 20 9.08 0.02 0.38
N ARG A 21 9.14 -1.32 0.41
CA ARG A 21 8.30 -2.17 -0.43
C ARG A 21 6.89 -2.18 0.13
N LEU A 22 6.09 -1.20 -0.28
CA LEU A 22 4.72 -1.04 0.20
C LEU A 22 3.84 -2.22 -0.21
N TYR A 23 3.06 -2.74 0.75
CA TYR A 23 2.03 -3.72 0.43
C TYR A 23 0.77 -3.06 -0.14
N LEU A 24 0.19 -2.09 0.58
CA LEU A 24 -1.01 -1.33 0.17
C LEU A 24 -0.67 0.08 -0.32
N ARG A 25 -1.50 0.60 -1.22
CA ARG A 25 -1.51 1.99 -1.68
C ARG A 25 -2.80 2.68 -1.27
N VAL A 26 -2.79 4.02 -1.26
CA VAL A 26 -4.02 4.81 -1.06
C VAL A 26 -5.05 4.42 -2.13
N GLY A 27 -6.29 4.18 -1.70
CA GLY A 27 -7.40 3.73 -2.53
C GLY A 27 -7.54 2.22 -2.65
N ASP A 28 -6.56 1.41 -2.20
CA ASP A 28 -6.71 -0.04 -2.17
C ASP A 28 -7.87 -0.41 -1.22
N GLU A 29 -8.84 -1.17 -1.74
CA GLU A 29 -9.87 -1.81 -0.94
C GLU A 29 -9.33 -3.08 -0.30
N VAL A 30 -9.71 -3.34 0.94
CA VAL A 30 -9.21 -4.46 1.73
C VAL A 30 -10.30 -5.09 2.60
N ASN A 31 -10.08 -6.34 2.99
CA ASN A 31 -10.78 -6.98 4.11
C ASN A 31 -9.77 -7.58 5.09
N HIS A 32 -10.25 -8.02 6.26
CA HIS A 32 -9.41 -8.69 7.26
C HIS A 32 -9.87 -10.13 7.49
N LEU A 33 -8.98 -11.10 7.28
CA LEU A 33 -9.28 -12.54 7.31
C LEU A 33 -9.77 -13.07 8.67
N ARG A 34 -9.44 -12.39 9.77
CA ARG A 34 -9.82 -12.81 11.13
C ARG A 34 -10.81 -11.85 11.80
N HIS A 35 -11.18 -10.78 11.09
CA HIS A 35 -12.06 -9.73 11.60
C HIS A 35 -13.03 -9.34 10.49
N GLU A 36 -13.83 -10.30 10.05
CA GLU A 36 -14.81 -10.11 8.99
C GLU A 36 -15.88 -9.08 9.39
N GLU A 37 -16.14 -8.97 10.70
CA GLU A 37 -17.07 -7.99 11.29
C GLU A 37 -16.66 -6.53 11.03
N TRP A 38 -15.41 -6.26 10.63
CA TRP A 38 -14.98 -4.92 10.25
C TRP A 38 -15.51 -4.50 8.87
N GLY A 39 -15.93 -5.46 8.05
CA GLY A 39 -16.34 -5.25 6.66
C GLY A 39 -15.18 -4.87 5.73
N ILE A 40 -15.52 -4.27 4.60
CA ILE A 40 -14.54 -3.74 3.64
C ILE A 40 -13.92 -2.46 4.21
N GLY A 41 -12.63 -2.29 4.03
CA GLY A 41 -11.91 -1.06 4.34
C GLY A 41 -11.25 -0.46 3.12
N VAL A 42 -10.99 0.84 3.19
CA VAL A 42 -10.25 1.58 2.15
C VAL A 42 -8.98 2.15 2.77
N ALA A 43 -7.84 1.94 2.12
CA ALA A 43 -6.58 2.57 2.49
C ALA A 43 -6.65 4.07 2.22
N MET A 44 -6.71 4.88 3.28
CA MET A 44 -6.88 6.33 3.20
C MET A 44 -5.55 7.06 3.07
N GLU A 45 -4.52 6.56 3.76
CA GLU A 45 -3.21 7.22 3.86
C GLU A 45 -2.09 6.19 3.93
N VAL A 46 -0.93 6.53 3.35
CA VAL A 46 0.33 5.79 3.49
C VAL A 46 1.40 6.74 4.01
N MET A 47 2.11 6.34 5.06
CA MET A 47 3.16 7.12 5.70
C MET A 47 4.47 6.33 5.69
N THR A 48 5.50 6.86 5.03
CA THR A 48 6.84 6.26 4.96
C THR A 48 7.91 7.22 5.46
N SER A 49 8.84 6.71 6.27
CA SER A 49 10.06 7.42 6.63
C SER A 49 11.17 7.13 5.62
N SER A 50 11.99 8.14 5.33
CA SER A 50 13.22 8.01 4.54
C SER A 50 14.43 7.57 5.38
N ILE A 51 14.26 7.44 6.70
CA ILE A 51 15.31 6.97 7.60
C ILE A 51 15.35 5.44 7.58
N PRO A 52 16.53 4.81 7.47
CA PRO A 52 16.67 3.36 7.55
C PRO A 52 16.01 2.80 8.81
N GLY A 53 15.24 1.73 8.66
CA GLY A 53 14.43 1.14 9.76
C GLY A 53 13.26 2.00 10.23
N GLY A 54 13.01 3.15 9.60
CA GLY A 54 11.93 4.05 9.95
C GLY A 54 10.54 3.51 9.60
N THR A 55 9.54 4.28 10.03
CA THR A 55 8.11 3.97 9.93
C THR A 55 7.66 3.67 8.50
N CYS A 56 6.76 2.70 8.35
CA CYS A 56 6.05 2.41 7.12
C CYS A 56 4.65 1.90 7.48
N LEU A 57 3.65 2.77 7.35
CA LEU A 57 2.31 2.54 7.87
C LEU A 57 1.25 2.84 6.81
N VAL A 58 0.08 2.23 6.99
CA VAL A 58 -1.14 2.51 6.23
C VAL A 58 -2.31 2.70 7.19
N ARG A 59 -3.15 3.70 6.95
CA ARG A 59 -4.40 3.92 7.68
C ARG A 59 -5.56 3.42 6.83
N VAL A 60 -6.36 2.50 7.37
CA VAL A 60 -7.50 1.90 6.68
C VAL A 60 -8.78 2.24 7.43
N ARG A 61 -9.74 2.83 6.73
CA ARG A 61 -11.08 3.11 7.26
C ARG A 61 -11.98 1.93 6.91
N PHE A 62 -12.40 1.16 7.90
CA PHE A 62 -13.29 0.01 7.74
C PHE A 62 -14.75 0.42 7.81
N GLN A 63 -15.66 -0.38 7.25
CA GLN A 63 -17.11 -0.14 7.24
C GLN A 63 -17.72 -0.09 8.65
N ASP A 64 -17.10 -0.75 9.62
CA ASP A 64 -17.50 -0.71 11.04
C ASP A 64 -17.38 0.67 11.72
N GLY A 65 -16.91 1.70 11.02
CA GLY A 65 -16.76 3.03 11.59
C GLY A 65 -15.32 3.37 12.01
N GLN A 66 -14.46 2.37 12.13
CA GLN A 66 -13.16 2.53 12.78
C GLN A 66 -12.04 2.76 11.78
N LEU A 67 -11.09 3.60 12.17
CA LEU A 67 -9.86 3.85 11.43
C LEU A 67 -8.71 3.13 12.14
N ARG A 68 -8.07 2.20 11.44
CA ARG A 68 -6.99 1.36 12.00
C ARG A 68 -5.69 1.63 11.27
N CYS A 69 -4.58 1.62 12.00
CA CYS A 69 -3.24 1.83 11.46
C CYS A 69 -2.47 0.51 11.48
N PHE A 70 -1.81 0.16 10.38
CA PHE A 70 -1.03 -1.07 10.28
C PHE A 70 0.34 -0.82 9.68
N ASN A 71 1.29 -1.72 9.97
CA ASN A 71 2.57 -1.77 9.26
C ASN A 71 2.34 -2.17 7.80
N ASN A 72 2.93 -1.42 6.87
CA ASN A 72 2.75 -1.55 5.44
C ASN A 72 4.05 -1.92 4.68
N ASP A 73 5.12 -2.22 5.40
CA ASP A 73 6.40 -2.64 4.83
C ASP A 73 6.37 -4.15 4.58
N LEU A 74 6.31 -4.55 3.31
CA LEU A 74 6.21 -5.96 2.92
C LEU A 74 7.47 -6.77 3.26
N ASP A 75 8.58 -6.10 3.56
CA ASP A 75 9.82 -6.74 4.02
C ASP A 75 9.89 -6.82 5.56
N ASN A 76 8.94 -6.22 6.26
CA ASN A 76 8.82 -6.31 7.71
C ASN A 76 7.89 -7.46 8.11
N GLN A 77 8.31 -8.28 9.07
CA GLN A 77 7.51 -9.40 9.59
C GLN A 77 6.18 -8.95 10.20
N ALA A 78 6.10 -7.71 10.68
CA ALA A 78 4.88 -7.10 11.21
C ALA A 78 3.91 -6.61 10.12
N CYS A 79 4.23 -6.75 8.83
CA CYS A 79 3.39 -6.27 7.73
C CYS A 79 1.95 -6.77 7.86
N CYS A 80 0.98 -5.89 7.63
CA CYS A 80 -0.44 -6.21 7.70
C CYS A 80 -0.87 -7.38 6.82
N TYR A 81 -0.16 -7.64 5.72
CA TYR A 81 -0.33 -8.85 4.91
C TYR A 81 -0.17 -10.13 5.75
N TYR A 82 0.84 -10.22 6.60
CA TYR A 82 1.07 -11.41 7.43
C TYR A 82 0.05 -11.52 8.59
N PHE A 83 -0.64 -10.43 8.92
CA PHE A 83 -1.62 -10.40 10.02
C PHE A 83 -3.09 -10.51 9.61
N GLY A 84 -3.37 -10.57 8.31
CA GLY A 84 -4.69 -10.90 7.77
C GLY A 84 -5.34 -9.83 6.91
N VAL A 85 -4.69 -8.70 6.65
CA VAL A 85 -5.21 -7.69 5.70
C VAL A 85 -4.99 -8.19 4.27
N ARG A 86 -6.07 -8.30 3.48
CA ARG A 86 -6.05 -8.77 2.10
C ARG A 86 -6.66 -7.71 1.19
N ARG A 87 -6.10 -7.53 0.00
CA ARG A 87 -6.75 -6.71 -1.03
C ARG A 87 -8.08 -7.33 -1.39
N TYR A 88 -9.13 -6.56 -1.25
CA TYR A 88 -10.44 -6.95 -1.70
C TYR A 88 -10.48 -6.75 -3.22
N TRP A 89 -10.70 -7.85 -3.93
CA TRP A 89 -10.97 -7.81 -5.35
C TRP A 89 -12.46 -8.06 -5.53
N ASN A 90 -13.19 -7.04 -5.99
CA ASN A 90 -14.55 -7.23 -6.45
C ASN A 90 -14.53 -7.73 -7.91
N PRO A 91 -14.97 -8.97 -8.20
CA PRO A 91 -15.00 -9.49 -9.57
C PRO A 91 -15.82 -8.64 -10.54
N SER A 92 -16.85 -7.93 -10.03
CA SER A 92 -17.73 -7.06 -10.81
C SER A 92 -16.99 -5.84 -11.37
N HIS A 93 -16.03 -5.29 -10.62
CA HIS A 93 -15.28 -4.10 -11.00
C HIS A 93 -14.47 -4.29 -12.30
N GLY A 94 -13.99 -5.52 -12.55
CA GLY A 94 -13.31 -5.85 -13.80
C GLY A 94 -14.25 -5.78 -15.01
N MET A 95 -15.50 -6.20 -14.84
CA MET A 95 -16.52 -6.15 -15.89
C MET A 95 -16.99 -4.72 -16.13
N ASP A 96 -17.17 -3.92 -15.07
CA ASP A 96 -17.57 -2.52 -15.18
C ASP A 96 -16.50 -1.67 -15.89
N ALA A 97 -15.21 -1.91 -15.58
CA ALA A 97 -14.10 -1.22 -16.25
C ALA A 97 -13.93 -1.62 -17.73
N VAL A 98 -14.20 -2.88 -18.07
CA VAL A 98 -14.21 -3.35 -19.47
C VAL A 98 -15.41 -2.75 -20.22
N SER A 99 -16.59 -2.76 -19.60
CA SER A 99 -17.82 -2.20 -20.18
C SER A 99 -17.69 -0.69 -20.42
N ALA A 100 -17.14 0.07 -19.45
CA ALA A 100 -16.88 1.50 -19.61
C ALA A 100 -15.91 1.81 -20.77
N LYS A 101 -14.92 0.96 -21.03
CA LYS A 101 -13.99 1.12 -22.16
C LYS A 101 -14.60 0.76 -23.52
N ILE A 102 -15.57 -0.16 -23.54
CA ILE A 102 -16.25 -0.59 -24.77
C ILE A 102 -17.35 0.40 -25.16
N PHE A 103 -18.13 0.88 -24.19
CA PHE A 103 -19.30 1.74 -24.43
C PHE A 103 -19.01 3.24 -24.28
N GLY A 104 -17.91 3.65 -23.65
CA GLY A 104 -17.51 5.07 -23.53
C GLY A 104 -16.81 5.65 -24.77
N ARG A 105 -16.82 4.94 -25.90
CA ARG A 105 -16.14 5.32 -27.15
C ARG A 105 -17.10 5.62 -28.31
N MET A 106 -18.40 5.77 -28.03
CA MET A 106 -19.43 6.26 -28.96
C MET A 106 -19.79 7.71 -28.65
#